data_AF-A0A090LI80-F1
#
_entry.id   AF-A0A090LI80-F1
#
_cell.length_a   1.000
_cell.length_b   1.000
_cell.length_c   1.000
_cell.angle_alpha   90.00
_cell.angle_beta   90.00
_cell.angle_gamma   90.00
#
_symmetry.space_group_name_H-M   'P 1'
#
loop_
_entity.id
_entity.type
_entity.pdbx_description
1 polymer ?
#
loop_
_entity_poly.entity_id
_entity_poly.type
_entity_poly.pdbx_seq_one_letter_code
_entity_poly.pdbx_strand_id
1 'polypeptide(L)'
;MRLIATALVFVFLIVNPFVITVVIRETECCIKVLLSEMYQINEKDKTSQIYFDILSCLSVASFSLSSVIHVFFSLFAIYGFFSIRPIFVKPYLYGSSLSLLILVFGIIQSLVMCWKLTHSEYMDSDTIEASAKYLNYVYIGAGVLLMYFIWVSIIIAAYFDVKRLRINFLEWIYKERSAAFNPTDLIFLENKRTVLNAINI
;
A
#
# COMPACT_ATOMS: atom_id res chain seq x y z
N MET A 1 16.29 14.26 2.50
CA MET A 1 15.30 13.20 2.77
C MET A 1 13.96 13.43 2.09
N ARG A 2 13.27 14.57 2.28
CA ARG A 2 11.94 14.80 1.67
C ARG A 2 11.90 14.70 0.13
N LEU A 3 12.82 15.35 -0.60
CA LEU A 3 12.86 15.27 -2.07
C LEU A 3 13.05 13.83 -2.57
N ILE A 4 13.94 13.08 -1.91
CA ILE A 4 14.18 11.66 -2.20
C ILE A 4 12.91 10.85 -1.91
N ALA A 5 12.24 11.08 -0.78
CA ALA A 5 11.00 10.41 -0.42
C ALA A 5 9.87 10.74 -1.42
N THR A 6 9.74 11.98 -1.86
CA THR A 6 8.76 12.39 -2.87
C THR A 6 9.05 11.74 -4.23
N ALA A 7 10.30 11.75 -4.68
CA ALA A 7 10.72 11.09 -5.92
C ALA A 7 10.45 9.59 -5.87
N LEU A 8 10.70 8.97 -4.71
CA LEU A 8 10.27 7.61 -4.45
C LEU A 8 8.75 7.54 -4.62
N VAL A 9 7.91 8.24 -3.84
CA VAL A 9 6.43 8.15 -3.96
C VAL A 9 5.94 8.17 -5.43
N PHE A 10 6.54 8.99 -6.30
CA PHE A 10 6.27 8.96 -7.75
C PHE A 10 6.61 7.64 -8.45
N VAL A 11 7.77 7.06 -8.19
CA VAL A 11 8.13 5.74 -8.74
C VAL A 11 7.14 4.66 -8.28
N PHE A 12 6.59 4.73 -7.06
CA PHE A 12 5.67 3.71 -6.54
C PHE A 12 4.22 3.94 -6.94
N LEU A 13 3.87 5.18 -7.29
CA LEU A 13 2.64 5.45 -8.04
C LEU A 13 2.58 4.58 -9.30
N ILE A 14 3.73 4.34 -9.95
CA ILE A 14 3.84 3.56 -11.17
C ILE A 14 4.00 2.07 -10.85
N VAL A 15 4.96 1.70 -10.00
CA VAL A 15 5.32 0.28 -9.75
C VAL A 15 4.20 -0.48 -9.03
N ASN A 16 3.52 0.14 -8.06
CA ASN A 16 2.59 -0.58 -7.19
C ASN A 16 1.37 -1.16 -7.92
N PRO A 17 0.71 -0.43 -8.85
CA PRO A 17 -0.35 -1.01 -9.68
C PRO A 17 0.10 -2.28 -10.42
N PHE A 18 1.29 -2.31 -11.03
CA PHE A 18 1.78 -3.49 -11.75
C PHE A 18 1.93 -4.71 -10.84
N VAL A 19 2.52 -4.52 -9.65
CA VAL A 19 2.69 -5.60 -8.66
C VAL A 19 1.32 -6.13 -8.22
N ILE A 20 0.39 -5.23 -7.90
CA ILE A 20 -0.97 -5.61 -7.49
C ILE A 20 -1.70 -6.35 -8.62
N THR A 21 -1.56 -5.92 -9.88
CA THR A 21 -2.16 -6.62 -11.03
C THR A 21 -1.66 -8.06 -11.13
N VAL A 22 -0.34 -8.27 -11.01
CA VAL A 22 0.25 -9.61 -11.07
C VAL A 22 -0.31 -10.48 -9.93
N VAL A 23 -0.29 -9.98 -8.69
CA VAL A 23 -0.80 -10.76 -7.55
C VAL A 23 -2.28 -11.09 -7.72
N ILE A 24 -3.13 -10.13 -8.05
CA ILE A 24 -4.58 -10.35 -8.24
C ILE A 24 -4.84 -11.38 -9.34
N ARG A 25 -4.14 -11.27 -10.48
CA ARG A 25 -4.31 -12.20 -11.60
C ARG A 25 -3.88 -13.61 -11.23
N GLU A 26 -2.77 -13.76 -10.52
CA GLU A 26 -2.31 -15.07 -10.06
C GLU A 26 -3.24 -15.65 -9.00
N THR A 27 -3.79 -14.83 -8.09
CA THR A 27 -4.84 -15.24 -7.13
C THR A 27 -6.08 -15.73 -7.85
N GLU A 28 -6.53 -15.01 -8.88
CA GLU A 28 -7.64 -15.45 -9.73
C GLU A 28 -7.37 -16.81 -10.38
N CYS A 29 -6.19 -17.00 -10.99
CA CYS A 29 -5.79 -18.28 -11.57
C CYS A 29 -5.76 -19.41 -10.54
N CYS A 30 -5.24 -19.16 -9.34
CA CYS A 30 -5.20 -20.16 -8.28
C CYS A 30 -6.61 -20.55 -7.81
N ILE A 31 -7.50 -19.58 -7.65
CA ILE A 31 -8.90 -19.83 -7.29
C ILE A 31 -9.58 -20.65 -8.39
N LYS A 32 -9.32 -20.36 -9.68
CA LYS A 32 -9.85 -21.13 -10.81
C LYS A 32 -9.43 -22.60 -10.76
N VAL A 33 -8.14 -22.86 -10.54
CA VAL A 33 -7.61 -24.23 -10.38
C VAL A 33 -8.26 -24.94 -9.19
N LEU A 34 -8.36 -24.25 -8.05
CA LEU A 34 -8.89 -24.83 -6.81
C LEU A 34 -10.39 -25.14 -6.93
N LEU A 35 -11.17 -24.26 -7.59
CA LEU A 35 -12.57 -24.50 -7.92
C LEU A 35 -12.74 -25.70 -8.85
N SER A 36 -11.89 -25.81 -9.88
CA SER A 36 -11.92 -26.92 -10.82
C SER A 36 -11.64 -28.26 -10.14
N GLU A 37 -10.64 -28.32 -9.24
CA GLU A 37 -10.26 -29.55 -8.55
C GLU A 37 -11.23 -29.95 -7.43
N MET A 38 -11.61 -29.01 -6.56
CA MET A 38 -12.45 -29.34 -5.39
C MET A 38 -13.91 -29.59 -5.75
N TYR A 39 -14.43 -28.86 -6.74
CA TYR A 39 -15.86 -28.89 -7.07
C TYR A 39 -16.13 -29.55 -8.43
N GLN A 40 -15.11 -30.06 -9.12
CA GLN A 40 -15.21 -30.62 -10.48
C GLN A 40 -15.90 -29.65 -11.47
N ILE A 41 -15.81 -28.35 -11.19
CA ILE A 41 -16.36 -27.28 -12.01
C ILE A 41 -15.54 -27.24 -13.29
N ASN A 42 -16.15 -27.72 -14.37
CA ASN A 42 -15.50 -27.83 -15.66
C ASN A 42 -15.74 -26.55 -16.45
N GLU A 43 -14.66 -25.93 -16.96
CA GLU A 43 -14.72 -24.64 -17.69
C GLU A 43 -15.64 -24.67 -18.92
N LYS A 44 -15.96 -25.87 -19.41
CA LYS A 44 -16.84 -26.12 -20.57
C LYS A 44 -18.33 -26.09 -20.24
N ASP A 45 -18.72 -26.05 -18.96
CA ASP A 45 -20.13 -25.95 -18.56
C ASP A 45 -20.58 -24.49 -18.47
N LYS A 46 -21.72 -24.17 -19.08
CA LYS A 46 -22.24 -22.79 -19.18
C LYS A 46 -22.54 -22.17 -17.82
N THR A 47 -22.95 -22.97 -16.84
CA THR A 47 -23.21 -22.52 -15.46
C THR A 47 -21.91 -22.22 -14.72
N SER A 48 -20.89 -23.07 -14.90
CA SER A 48 -19.54 -22.90 -14.36
C SER A 48 -18.85 -21.64 -14.88
N GLN A 49 -19.08 -21.31 -16.16
CA GLN A 49 -18.55 -20.11 -16.80
C GLN A 49 -19.04 -18.81 -16.13
N ILE A 50 -20.29 -18.78 -15.65
CA ILE A 50 -20.84 -17.62 -14.93
C ILE A 50 -20.05 -17.34 -13.64
N TYR A 51 -19.66 -18.39 -12.89
CA TYR A 51 -18.87 -18.22 -11.67
C TYR A 51 -17.46 -17.67 -11.97
N PHE A 52 -16.83 -18.15 -13.05
CA PHE A 52 -15.53 -17.65 -13.47
C PHE A 52 -15.59 -16.20 -13.97
N ASP A 53 -16.64 -15.82 -14.70
CA ASP A 53 -16.86 -14.44 -15.15
C ASP A 53 -17.09 -13.49 -13.97
N ILE A 54 -17.87 -13.91 -12.96
CA ILE A 54 -18.08 -13.15 -11.72
C ILE A 54 -16.75 -12.96 -10.99
N LEU A 55 -15.93 -14.02 -10.89
CA LEU A 55 -14.62 -13.95 -10.24
C LEU A 55 -13.67 -12.99 -10.99
N SER A 56 -13.61 -13.06 -12.32
CA SER A 56 -12.82 -12.15 -13.15
C SER A 56 -13.30 -10.70 -13.03
N CYS A 57 -14.62 -10.48 -12.98
CA CYS A 57 -15.19 -9.15 -12.76
C CYS A 57 -14.80 -8.59 -11.38
N LEU A 58 -14.89 -9.40 -10.32
CA LEU A 58 -14.50 -9.00 -8.97
C LEU A 58 -13.00 -8.69 -8.88
N SER A 59 -12.16 -9.48 -9.56
CA SER A 59 -10.72 -9.28 -9.69
C SER A 59 -10.40 -7.91 -10.32
N VAL A 60 -11.02 -7.58 -11.45
CA VAL A 60 -10.86 -6.29 -12.14
C VAL A 60 -11.37 -5.12 -11.30
N ALA A 61 -12.52 -5.27 -10.64
CA ALA A 61 -13.10 -4.24 -9.78
C ALA A 61 -12.19 -3.95 -8.57
N SER A 62 -11.68 -4.99 -7.92
CA SER A 62 -10.74 -4.90 -6.80
C SER A 62 -9.44 -4.19 -7.20
N PHE A 63 -8.86 -4.56 -8.36
CA PHE A 63 -7.69 -3.90 -8.92
C PHE A 63 -7.92 -2.41 -9.18
N SER A 64 -9.05 -2.08 -9.81
CA SER A 64 -9.40 -0.70 -10.18
C SER A 64 -9.55 0.17 -8.93
N LEU A 65 -10.27 -0.33 -7.92
CA LEU A 65 -10.46 0.36 -6.65
C LEU A 65 -9.13 0.56 -5.91
N SER A 66 -8.31 -0.49 -5.82
CA SER A 66 -6.99 -0.41 -5.19
C SER A 66 -6.08 0.61 -5.87
N SER A 67 -6.08 0.66 -7.20
CA SER A 67 -5.30 1.61 -7.98
C SER A 67 -5.73 3.05 -7.74
N VAL A 68 -7.03 3.32 -7.71
CA VAL A 68 -7.57 4.66 -7.43
C VAL A 68 -7.19 5.11 -6.01
N ILE A 69 -7.38 4.25 -5.01
CA ILE A 69 -7.00 4.55 -3.61
C ILE A 69 -5.49 4.84 -3.51
N HIS A 70 -4.67 4.02 -4.19
CA HIS A 70 -3.23 4.17 -4.22
C HIS A 70 -2.79 5.52 -4.80
N VAL A 71 -3.41 5.97 -5.90
CA VAL A 71 -3.17 7.28 -6.50
C VAL A 71 -3.48 8.40 -5.50
N PHE A 72 -4.66 8.38 -4.86
CA PHE A 72 -5.03 9.40 -3.89
C PHE A 72 -4.08 9.44 -2.69
N PHE A 73 -3.69 8.29 -2.14
CA PHE A 73 -2.74 8.22 -1.04
C PHE A 73 -1.36 8.75 -1.44
N SER A 74 -0.91 8.46 -2.65
CA SER A 74 0.36 8.97 -3.18
C SER A 74 0.33 10.50 -3.31
N LEU A 75 -0.75 11.06 -3.86
CA LEU A 75 -0.93 12.51 -3.98
C LEU A 75 -0.98 13.19 -2.59
N PHE A 76 -1.69 12.61 -1.63
CA PHE A 76 -1.70 13.11 -0.26
C PHE A 76 -0.33 13.05 0.41
N ALA A 77 0.45 11.98 0.18
CA ALA A 77 1.80 11.89 0.69
C ALA A 77 2.71 12.98 0.11
N ILE A 78 2.67 13.18 -1.22
CA ILE A 78 3.42 14.25 -1.90
C ILE A 78 3.07 15.60 -1.27
N TYR A 79 1.77 15.92 -1.17
CA TYR A 79 1.30 17.14 -0.53
C TYR A 79 1.75 17.26 0.93
N GLY A 80 1.70 16.16 1.69
CA GLY A 80 2.13 16.09 3.08
C GLY A 80 3.62 16.36 3.28
N PHE A 81 4.47 15.86 2.37
CA PHE A 81 5.91 16.11 2.37
C PHE A 81 6.23 17.58 2.05
N PHE A 82 5.58 18.17 1.05
CA PHE A 82 5.81 19.57 0.68
C PHE A 82 5.25 20.56 1.71
N SER A 83 4.05 20.31 2.22
CA SER A 83 3.37 21.21 3.16
C SER A 83 3.76 20.99 4.63
N ILE A 84 4.67 20.05 4.90
CA ILE A 84 5.13 19.69 6.25
C ILE A 84 3.93 19.27 7.14
N ARG A 85 3.01 18.49 6.57
CA ARG A 85 1.80 18.01 7.24
C ARG A 85 1.79 16.48 7.31
N PRO A 86 2.27 15.88 8.41
CA PRO A 86 2.43 14.42 8.53
C PRO A 86 1.09 13.66 8.45
N ILE A 87 -0.03 14.31 8.77
CA ILE A 87 -1.36 13.70 8.71
C ILE A 87 -1.73 13.20 7.30
N PHE A 88 -1.21 13.84 6.26
CA PHE A 88 -1.45 13.44 4.86
C PHE A 88 -0.48 12.36 4.36
N VAL A 89 0.65 12.15 5.04
CA VAL A 89 1.62 11.09 4.74
C VAL A 89 1.19 9.76 5.36
N LYS A 90 0.48 9.81 6.50
CA LYS A 90 0.09 8.63 7.27
C LYS A 90 -0.75 7.60 6.48
N PRO A 91 -1.78 7.97 5.67
CA PRO A 91 -2.53 7.02 4.86
C PRO A 91 -1.66 6.24 3.86
N TYR A 92 -0.68 6.92 3.25
CA TYR A 92 0.25 6.29 2.31
C TYR A 92 1.15 5.25 2.96
N LEU A 93 1.57 5.46 4.21
CA LEU A 93 2.30 4.45 4.97
C LEU A 93 1.45 3.18 5.17
N TYR A 94 0.17 3.32 5.53
CA TYR A 94 -0.73 2.18 5.65
C TYR A 94 -0.95 1.47 4.30
N GLY A 95 -1.17 2.23 3.22
CA GLY A 95 -1.31 1.66 1.88
C GLY A 95 -0.05 0.93 1.40
N SER A 96 1.12 1.47 1.71
CA SER A 96 2.41 0.83 1.37
C SER A 96 2.63 -0.46 2.15
N SER A 97 2.31 -0.47 3.46
CA SER A 97 2.36 -1.68 4.28
C SER A 97 1.37 -2.75 3.80
N LEU A 98 0.14 -2.35 3.42
CA LEU A 98 -0.84 -3.26 2.84
C LEU A 98 -0.33 -3.87 1.53
N SER A 99 0.27 -3.06 0.67
CA SER A 99 0.84 -3.52 -0.60
C SER A 99 1.98 -4.52 -0.39
N LEU A 100 2.80 -4.32 0.66
CA LEU A 100 3.83 -5.27 1.07
C LEU A 100 3.22 -6.60 1.54
N LEU A 101 2.14 -6.57 2.32
CA LEU A 101 1.44 -7.79 2.74
C LEU A 101 0.83 -8.55 1.55
N ILE A 102 0.24 -7.83 0.59
CA ILE A 102 -0.28 -8.41 -0.65
C ILE A 102 0.84 -9.09 -1.45
N LEU A 103 2.01 -8.46 -1.55
CA LEU A 103 3.17 -9.04 -2.22
C LEU A 103 3.65 -10.32 -1.53
N VAL A 104 3.77 -10.31 -0.20
CA VAL A 104 4.13 -11.51 0.59
C VAL A 104 3.13 -12.63 0.35
N PHE A 105 1.83 -12.31 0.35
CA PHE A 105 0.78 -13.27 0.04
C PHE A 105 0.95 -13.87 -1.36
N GLY A 106 1.21 -13.04 -2.38
CA GLY A 106 1.45 -13.50 -3.76
C GLY A 106 2.67 -14.41 -3.90
N ILE A 107 3.76 -14.13 -3.17
CA ILE A 107 4.95 -14.99 -3.14
C ILE A 107 4.63 -16.34 -2.50
N ILE A 108 3.95 -16.35 -1.36
CA ILE A 108 3.54 -17.59 -0.68
C ILE A 108 2.63 -18.40 -1.58
N GLN A 109 1.66 -17.76 -2.24
CA GLN A 109 0.75 -18.43 -3.17
C GLN A 109 1.52 -19.06 -4.35
N SER A 110 2.49 -18.34 -4.92
CA SER A 110 3.34 -18.87 -6.00
C SER A 110 4.20 -20.04 -5.54
N LEU A 111 4.75 -19.98 -4.32
CA LEU A 111 5.49 -21.09 -3.70
C LEU A 111 4.59 -22.32 -3.51
N VAL A 112 3.37 -22.14 -3.03
CA VAL A 112 2.41 -23.24 -2.84
C VAL A 112 2.07 -23.91 -4.17
N MET A 113 1.81 -23.13 -5.22
CA MET A 113 1.52 -23.69 -6.55
C MET A 113 2.75 -24.38 -7.15
N CYS A 114 3.93 -23.79 -7.02
CA CYS A 114 5.18 -24.43 -7.44
C CYS A 114 5.39 -25.78 -6.72
N TRP A 115 5.21 -25.80 -5.40
CA TRP A 115 5.33 -27.00 -4.58
C TRP A 115 4.35 -28.09 -5.03
N LYS A 116 3.09 -27.71 -5.21
CA LYS A 116 2.01 -28.61 -5.66
C LYS A 116 2.30 -29.21 -7.03
N LEU A 117 2.71 -28.38 -8.00
CA LEU A 117 3.03 -28.83 -9.35
C LEU A 117 4.26 -29.77 -9.35
N THR A 118 5.25 -29.50 -8.50
CA THR A 118 6.46 -30.34 -8.37
C THR A 118 6.18 -31.72 -7.74
N HIS A 119 5.11 -31.83 -6.93
CA HIS A 119 4.72 -33.09 -6.28
C HIS A 119 3.53 -33.79 -6.97
N SER A 120 3.13 -33.34 -8.16
CA SER A 120 2.11 -34.03 -8.95
C SER A 120 2.67 -35.38 -9.44
N GLU A 121 1.91 -36.46 -9.30
CA GLU A 121 2.26 -37.81 -9.80
C GLU A 121 2.39 -37.84 -11.34
N TYR A 122 1.81 -36.87 -12.03
CA TYR A 122 1.92 -36.69 -13.48
C TYR A 122 2.83 -35.49 -13.81
N MET A 123 4.07 -35.80 -14.19
CA MET A 123 5.06 -34.86 -14.72
C MET A 123 4.96 -34.81 -16.25
N ASP A 124 4.00 -34.04 -16.75
CA ASP A 124 3.92 -33.73 -18.18
C ASP A 124 4.74 -32.47 -18.48
N SER A 125 5.11 -32.26 -19.76
CA SER A 125 5.89 -31.10 -20.17
C SER A 125 5.26 -29.76 -19.77
N ASP A 126 3.92 -29.68 -19.81
CA ASP A 126 3.13 -28.51 -19.40
C ASP A 126 3.21 -28.24 -17.89
N THR A 127 3.28 -29.28 -17.05
CA THR A 127 3.36 -29.10 -15.58
C THR A 127 4.75 -28.63 -15.16
N ILE A 128 5.79 -29.09 -15.88
CA ILE A 128 7.17 -28.61 -15.70
C ILE A 128 7.28 -27.14 -16.09
N GLU A 129 6.74 -26.73 -17.24
CA GLU A 129 6.77 -25.32 -17.66
C GLU A 129 6.00 -24.41 -16.68
N ALA A 130 4.82 -24.86 -16.23
CA ALA A 130 4.04 -24.13 -15.23
C ALA A 130 4.79 -23.98 -13.90
N SER A 131 5.48 -25.03 -13.43
CA SER A 131 6.28 -24.97 -12.20
C SER A 131 7.43 -23.96 -12.29
N ALA A 132 8.13 -23.92 -13.42
CA ALA A 132 9.22 -22.98 -13.67
C ALA A 132 8.71 -21.53 -13.70
N LYS A 133 7.52 -21.30 -14.26
CA LYS A 133 6.85 -20.00 -14.25
C LYS A 133 6.56 -19.50 -12.82
N TYR A 134 5.99 -20.35 -11.95
CA TYR A 134 5.73 -19.97 -10.56
C TYR A 134 7.00 -19.73 -9.77
N LEU A 135 8.05 -20.52 -10.01
CA LEU A 135 9.36 -20.30 -9.41
C LEU A 135 9.97 -18.94 -9.81
N ASN A 136 9.85 -18.56 -11.08
CA ASN A 136 10.27 -17.23 -11.55
C ASN A 136 9.50 -16.10 -10.85
N TYR A 137 8.19 -16.26 -10.63
CA TYR A 137 7.42 -15.28 -9.86
C TYR A 137 7.88 -15.17 -8.41
N VAL A 138 8.30 -16.26 -7.79
CA VAL A 138 8.89 -16.22 -6.44
C VAL A 138 10.20 -15.42 -6.44
N TYR A 139 11.09 -15.66 -7.41
CA TYR A 139 12.35 -14.92 -7.50
C TYR A 139 12.15 -13.43 -7.76
N ILE A 140 11.31 -13.09 -8.74
CA ILE A 140 10.97 -11.70 -9.06
C ILE A 140 10.29 -11.06 -7.84
N GLY A 141 9.33 -11.76 -7.23
CA GLY A 141 8.62 -11.30 -6.05
C GLY A 141 9.54 -11.03 -4.87
N ALA A 142 10.50 -11.91 -4.60
CA ALA A 142 11.49 -11.72 -3.53
C ALA A 142 12.39 -10.48 -3.78
N GLY A 143 12.81 -10.25 -5.03
CA GLY A 143 13.55 -9.04 -5.40
C GLY A 143 12.72 -7.78 -5.20
N VAL A 144 11.46 -7.78 -5.64
CA VAL A 144 10.53 -6.67 -5.44
C VAL A 144 10.23 -6.45 -3.95
N LEU A 145 10.14 -7.52 -3.15
CA LEU A 145 9.90 -7.44 -1.71
C LEU A 145 11.04 -6.69 -0.99
N LEU A 146 12.28 -6.99 -1.35
CA LEU A 146 13.44 -6.29 -0.80
C LEU A 146 13.41 -4.80 -1.17
N MET A 147 13.06 -4.48 -2.42
CA MET A 147 12.89 -3.09 -2.85
C MET A 147 11.76 -2.38 -2.08
N TYR A 148 10.61 -3.03 -1.87
CA TYR A 148 9.50 -2.51 -1.07
C TYR A 148 9.89 -2.28 0.39
N PHE A 149 10.71 -3.17 0.97
CA PHE A 149 11.16 -3.02 2.35
C PHE A 149 12.08 -1.80 2.54
N ILE A 150 13.08 -1.65 1.67
CA ILE A 150 13.97 -0.48 1.64
C ILE A 150 13.14 0.80 1.47
N TRP A 151 12.18 0.74 0.54
CA TRP A 151 11.28 1.83 0.27
C TRP A 151 10.50 2.29 1.50
N VAL A 152 9.76 1.37 2.12
CA VAL A 152 8.90 1.66 3.28
C VAL A 152 9.75 2.26 4.39
N SER A 153 10.97 1.76 4.58
CA SER A 153 11.92 2.29 5.55
C SER A 153 12.30 3.75 5.26
N ILE A 154 12.58 4.11 4.00
CA ILE A 154 12.86 5.51 3.61
C ILE A 154 11.64 6.42 3.85
N ILE A 155 10.44 5.96 3.51
CA ILE A 155 9.20 6.74 3.71
C ILE A 155 8.91 6.93 5.21
N ILE A 156 9.13 5.90 6.04
CA ILE A 156 9.00 6.00 7.49
C ILE A 156 10.01 7.02 8.04
N ALA A 157 11.27 6.96 7.62
CA ALA A 157 12.28 7.91 8.04
C ALA A 157 11.90 9.35 7.63
N ALA A 158 11.42 9.54 6.40
CA ALA A 158 10.95 10.84 5.91
C ALA A 158 9.69 11.33 6.64
N TYR A 159 8.79 10.45 7.04
CA TYR A 159 7.64 10.79 7.85
C TYR A 159 8.04 11.34 9.23
N PHE A 160 8.99 10.70 9.91
CA PHE A 160 9.51 11.20 11.17
C PHE A 160 10.26 12.53 11.02
N ASP A 161 11.00 12.69 9.92
CA ASP A 161 11.65 13.97 9.56
C ASP A 161 10.61 15.09 9.40
N VAL A 162 9.53 14.85 8.64
CA VAL A 162 8.42 15.81 8.51
C VAL A 162 7.75 16.13 9.85
N LYS A 163 7.53 15.11 10.68
CA LYS A 163 6.92 15.29 12.00
C LYS A 163 7.79 16.19 12.89
N ARG A 164 9.11 15.94 12.91
CA ARG A 164 10.08 16.76 13.65
C ARG A 164 10.11 18.20 13.14
N LEU A 165 10.19 18.37 11.81
CA LEU A 165 10.24 19.69 11.19
C LEU A 165 8.97 20.51 11.49
N ARG A 166 7.80 19.87 11.49
CA ARG A 166 6.54 20.53 11.85
C ARG A 166 6.56 21.06 13.29
N ILE A 167 7.07 20.28 14.23
CA ILE A 167 7.16 20.66 15.64
C ILE A 167 8.11 21.85 15.78
N ASN A 168 9.31 21.76 15.19
CA ASN A 168 10.30 22.85 15.23
C ASN A 168 9.73 24.14 14.62
N PHE A 169 8.99 24.03 13.51
CA PHE A 169 8.37 25.18 12.86
C PHE A 169 7.26 25.81 13.71
N LEU A 170 6.40 25.00 14.33
CA LEU A 170 5.38 25.50 15.27
C LEU A 170 5.99 26.15 16.50
N GLU A 171 7.05 25.55 17.05
CA GLU A 171 7.79 26.11 18.18
C GLU A 171 8.44 27.44 17.82
N TRP A 172 9.05 27.55 16.64
CA TRP A 172 9.61 28.80 16.13
C TRP A 172 8.53 29.88 15.98
N ILE A 173 7.38 29.56 15.37
CA ILE A 173 6.25 30.51 15.27
C ILE A 173 5.79 30.96 16.65
N TYR A 174 5.70 30.03 17.61
CA TYR A 174 5.28 30.35 18.97
C TYR A 174 6.28 31.32 19.62
N LYS A 175 7.59 31.06 19.51
CA LYS A 175 8.64 31.93 20.03
C LYS A 175 8.60 33.32 19.39
N GLU A 176 8.49 33.40 18.07
CA GLU A 176 8.42 34.65 17.33
C GLU A 176 7.20 35.48 17.73
N ARG A 177 6.03 34.84 17.87
CA ARG A 177 4.82 35.51 18.36
C ARG A 177 4.98 35.96 19.81
N SER A 178 5.51 35.12 20.70
CA SER A 178 5.72 35.51 22.10
C SER A 178 6.72 36.65 22.26
N ALA A 179 7.70 36.78 21.36
CA ALA A 179 8.65 37.89 21.33
C ALA A 179 8.06 39.17 20.72
N ALA A 180 7.11 39.04 19.79
CA ALA A 180 6.43 40.16 19.16
C ALA A 180 5.28 40.76 19.99
N PHE A 181 4.72 40.00 20.94
CA PHE A 181 3.66 40.47 21.84
C PHE A 181 4.22 41.03 23.15
N ASN A 182 3.75 42.22 23.54
CA ASN A 182 4.00 42.80 24.86
C ASN A 182 3.39 41.86 25.93
N PRO A 183 4.03 41.58 27.08
CA PRO A 183 3.54 40.62 28.08
C PRO A 183 2.11 40.88 28.58
N THR A 184 1.62 42.11 28.49
CA THR A 184 0.23 42.50 28.78
C THR A 184 -0.81 41.92 27.81
N ASP A 185 -0.47 41.72 26.52
CA ASP A 185 -1.40 41.16 25.52
C ASP A 185 -1.54 39.63 25.64
N LEU A 186 -0.49 38.97 26.13
CA LEU A 186 -0.50 37.53 26.42
C LEU A 186 -1.45 37.19 27.59
N ILE A 187 -1.45 38.02 28.64
CA ILE A 187 -2.37 37.88 29.80
C ILE A 187 -3.83 38.05 29.35
N PHE A 188 -4.10 38.95 28.41
CA PHE A 188 -5.45 39.18 27.89
C PHE A 188 -5.98 37.99 27.08
N LEU A 189 -5.12 37.37 26.25
CA LEU A 189 -5.49 36.19 25.45
C LEU A 189 -5.66 34.94 26.32
N GLU A 190 -4.85 34.79 27.36
CA GLU A 190 -4.99 33.69 28.33
C GLU A 190 -6.32 33.82 29.10
N ASN A 191 -6.66 35.02 29.59
CA ASN A 191 -7.95 35.26 30.24
C ASN A 191 -9.14 35.00 29.31
N LYS A 192 -9.03 35.37 28.02
CA LYS A 192 -10.10 35.13 27.04
C LYS A 192 -10.32 33.64 26.77
N ARG A 193 -9.26 32.82 26.81
CA ARG A 193 -9.35 31.36 26.70
C ARG A 193 -10.05 30.74 27.92
N THR A 194 -9.78 31.24 29.12
CA THR A 194 -10.41 30.78 30.36
C THR A 194 -11.90 31.12 30.40
N VAL A 195 -12.27 32.32 29.93
CA VAL A 195 -13.67 32.76 29.82
C VAL A 195 -14.44 31.95 28.77
N LEU A 196 -13.85 31.67 27.60
CA LEU A 196 -14.49 30.85 26.57
C LEU A 196 -14.69 29.39 27.01
N ASN A 197 -13.79 28.84 27.83
CA ASN A 197 -13.96 27.51 28.42
C ASN A 197 -15.01 27.49 29.55
N ALA A 198 -15.23 28.62 30.24
CA ALA A 198 -16.27 28.73 31.27
C ALA A 198 -17.68 28.92 30.71
N ILE A 199 -17.81 29.44 29.47
CA ILE A 199 -19.09 29.61 28.77
C ILE A 199 -19.56 28.29 28.10
N ASN A 200 -18.68 27.29 27.99
CA ASN A 200 -18.96 26.02 27.32
C ASN A 200 -19.37 24.88 28.29
N ILE A 201 -20.08 25.22 29.37
CA ILE A 201 -20.75 24.28 30.28
C ILE A 201 -22.25 24.27 29.96
#